data_AF-A0A918N889-F1
#
_entry.id   AF-A0A918N889-F1
#
_cell.length_a   1.000
_cell.length_b   1.000
_cell.length_c   1.000
_cell.angle_alpha   90.00
_cell.angle_beta   90.00
_cell.angle_gamma   90.00
#
_symmetry.space_group_name_H-M   'P 1'
#
loop_
_entity.id
_entity.type
_entity.pdbx_description
1 polymer ?
#
loop_
_entity_poly.entity_id
_entity_poly.type
_entity_poly.pdbx_seq_one_letter_code
_entity_poly.pdbx_strand_id
1 'polypeptide(L)'
;MNRNELRTALIEAIVDIAPDLSPEEVSDDASLRDDYDLDSMDSFNLAAEIHKSLGVNIPEADFAKLQTLGELVTYLEPRLT
;
A
#
# COMPACT_ATOMS: atom_id res chain seq x y z
N MET A 1 -1.40 -3.16 -15.96
CA MET A 1 -1.91 -2.12 -15.04
C MET A 1 -1.05 -0.88 -15.19
N ASN A 2 -1.64 0.31 -15.29
CA ASN A 2 -0.89 1.56 -15.30
C ASN A 2 -0.70 2.10 -13.87
N ARG A 3 0.26 3.02 -13.67
CA ARG A 3 0.56 3.63 -12.36
C ARG A 3 -0.68 4.16 -11.64
N ASN A 4 -1.60 4.81 -12.36
CA ASN A 4 -2.83 5.32 -11.78
C ASN A 4 -3.76 4.21 -11.27
N GLU A 5 -3.90 3.12 -12.03
CA GLU A 5 -4.74 1.97 -11.61
C GLU A 5 -4.15 1.28 -10.38
N LEU A 6 -2.82 1.14 -10.33
CA LEU A 6 -2.10 0.61 -9.18
C LEU A 6 -2.28 1.49 -7.94
N ARG A 7 -2.14 2.80 -8.12
CA ARG A 7 -2.35 3.77 -7.05
C ARG A 7 -3.77 3.68 -6.50
N THR A 8 -4.79 3.64 -7.36
CA THR A 8 -6.18 3.50 -6.93
C THR A 8 -6.39 2.21 -6.14
N ALA A 9 -5.91 1.07 -6.63
CA ALA A 9 -6.05 -0.21 -5.93
C ALA A 9 -5.36 -0.21 -4.55
N LEU A 10 -4.20 0.44 -4.43
CA LEU A 10 -3.50 0.59 -3.15
C LEU A 10 -4.25 1.51 -2.18
N ILE A 11 -4.81 2.62 -2.67
CA ILE A 11 -5.63 3.52 -1.85
C ILE A 11 -6.85 2.78 -1.30
N GLU A 12 -7.54 2.01 -2.15
CA GLU A 12 -8.69 1.19 -1.72
C GLU A 12 -8.28 0.18 -0.65
N ALA A 13 -7.13 -0.49 -0.81
CA ALA A 13 -6.63 -1.43 0.19
C ALA A 13 -6.24 -0.74 1.51
N ILE A 14 -5.68 0.48 1.47
CA ILE A 14 -5.35 1.26 2.66
C ILE A 14 -6.62 1.66 3.41
N VAL A 15 -7.63 2.17 2.70
CA VAL A 15 -8.91 2.60 3.30
C VAL A 15 -9.71 1.42 3.83
N ASP A 16 -9.59 0.22 3.24
CA ASP A 16 -10.23 -0.99 3.77
C ASP A 16 -9.66 -1.38 5.15
N ILE A 17 -8.36 -1.18 5.34
CA ILE A 17 -7.67 -1.48 6.60
C ILE A 17 -7.89 -0.36 7.63
N ALA A 18 -7.83 0.89 7.18
CA ALA A 18 -8.05 2.07 7.98
C ALA A 18 -9.32 2.81 7.49
N PRO A 19 -10.52 2.36 7.88
CA PRO A 19 -11.80 2.92 7.40
C PRO A 19 -12.07 4.35 7.89
N ASP A 20 -11.25 4.88 8.80
CA ASP A 20 -11.30 6.27 9.25
C ASP A 20 -10.69 7.22 8.21
N LEU A 21 -9.79 6.72 7.34
CA LEU A 21 -9.17 7.49 6.28
C LEU A 21 -10.06 7.55 5.04
N SER A 22 -10.15 8.75 4.45
CA SER A 22 -10.78 8.90 3.15
C SER A 22 -9.76 8.68 2.02
N PRO A 23 -10.16 8.10 0.86
CA PRO A 23 -9.25 7.86 -0.26
C PRO A 23 -8.63 9.14 -0.84
N GLU A 24 -9.28 10.28 -0.63
CA GLU A 24 -8.79 11.62 -1.00
C GLU A 24 -7.75 12.19 -0.04
N GLU A 25 -7.69 11.68 1.19
CA GLU A 25 -6.67 12.06 2.18
C GLU A 25 -5.39 11.24 2.01
N VAL A 26 -5.46 10.13 1.27
CA VAL A 26 -4.30 9.28 1.00
C VAL A 26 -3.34 9.94 0.01
N SER A 27 -2.31 10.58 0.57
CA SER A 27 -1.16 11.15 -0.14
C SER A 27 -0.03 10.12 -0.39
N ASP A 28 0.74 10.33 -1.44
CA ASP A 28 1.88 9.47 -1.82
C ASP A 28 3.13 9.64 -0.94
N ASP A 29 3.32 10.82 -0.35
CA ASP A 29 4.43 11.12 0.55
C ASP A 29 4.11 10.84 2.03
N ALA A 30 2.85 10.57 2.36
CA ALA A 30 2.42 10.35 3.73
C ALA A 30 2.90 9.00 4.28
N SER A 31 3.27 9.00 5.56
CA SER A 31 3.69 7.78 6.24
C SER A 31 2.46 6.94 6.60
N LEU A 32 2.39 5.74 6.07
CA LEU A 32 1.37 4.76 6.42
C LEU A 32 1.31 4.52 7.94
N ARG A 33 2.47 4.49 8.60
CA ARG A 33 2.53 4.20 10.03
C ARG A 33 2.31 5.43 10.91
N ASP A 34 2.93 6.56 10.57
CA ASP A 34 2.92 7.76 11.42
C ASP A 34 1.72 8.67 11.15
N ASP A 35 1.29 8.77 9.89
CA ASP A 35 0.20 9.64 9.46
C ASP A 35 -1.15 8.91 9.45
N TYR A 36 -1.14 7.63 9.04
CA TYR A 36 -2.35 6.80 8.91
C TYR A 36 -2.54 5.77 10.03
N ASP A 37 -1.67 5.79 11.04
CA ASP A 37 -1.70 4.89 12.21
C ASP A 37 -1.75 3.40 11.84
N LEU A 38 -1.20 3.00 10.67
CA LEU A 38 -1.14 1.61 10.25
C LEU A 38 -0.10 0.85 11.08
N ASP A 39 -0.58 -0.10 11.87
CA ASP A 39 0.27 -0.94 12.69
C ASP A 39 0.98 -2.04 11.87
N SER A 40 1.83 -2.82 12.55
CA SER A 40 2.52 -3.96 11.90
C SER A 40 1.55 -5.03 11.39
N MET A 41 0.38 -5.20 12.03
CA MET A 41 -0.67 -6.12 11.56
C MET A 41 -1.32 -5.59 10.28
N ASP A 42 -1.58 -4.29 10.21
CA ASP A 42 -2.19 -3.64 9.05
C ASP A 42 -1.28 -3.70 7.83
N SER A 43 0.02 -3.49 8.03
CA SER A 43 1.04 -3.66 6.98
C SER A 43 1.04 -5.09 6.41
N PHE A 44 0.85 -6.09 7.27
CA PHE A 44 0.75 -7.50 6.85
C PHE A 44 -0.54 -7.77 6.06
N ASN A 45 -1.68 -7.24 6.51
CA ASN A 45 -2.96 -7.34 5.81
C ASN A 45 -2.89 -6.66 4.42
N LEU A 46 -2.28 -5.47 4.34
CA LEU A 46 -2.07 -4.74 3.10
C LEU A 46 -1.27 -5.57 2.10
N ALA A 47 -0.16 -6.16 2.55
CA ALA A 47 0.67 -7.02 1.72
C ALA A 47 -0.07 -8.28 1.26
N ALA A 48 -0.90 -8.87 2.12
CA ALA A 48 -1.73 -10.01 1.77
C ALA A 48 -2.78 -9.66 0.71
N GLU A 49 -3.44 -8.50 0.82
CA GLU A 49 -4.43 -8.04 -0.16
C GLU A 49 -3.74 -7.66 -1.49
N ILE A 50 -2.59 -7.00 -1.44
CA ILE A 50 -1.74 -6.75 -2.62
C ILE A 50 -1.37 -8.08 -3.29
N HIS A 51 -0.92 -9.08 -2.53
CA HIS A 51 -0.57 -10.38 -3.09
C HIS A 51 -1.77 -11.08 -3.73
N LYS A 52 -2.96 -10.98 -3.13
CA LYS A 52 -4.19 -11.57 -3.66
C LYS A 52 -4.70 -10.84 -4.91
N SER A 53 -4.64 -9.51 -4.93
CA SER A 53 -5.12 -8.67 -6.03
C SER A 53 -4.15 -8.65 -7.22
N LEU A 54 -2.86 -8.57 -6.92
CA LEU A 54 -1.81 -8.32 -7.91
C LEU A 54 -0.90 -9.53 -8.17
N GLY A 55 -0.98 -10.59 -7.35
CA GLY A 55 -0.10 -11.75 -7.45
C GLY A 55 1.34 -11.49 -7.00
N VAL A 56 1.62 -10.36 -6.34
CA VAL A 56 2.97 -9.96 -5.94
C VAL A 56 3.21 -10.28 -4.47
N ASN A 57 4.22 -11.10 -4.19
CA ASN A 57 4.62 -11.38 -2.82
C ASN A 57 5.58 -10.30 -2.30
N ILE A 58 5.18 -9.60 -1.23
CA ILE A 58 6.02 -8.62 -0.55
C ILE A 58 6.58 -9.27 0.72
N PRO A 59 7.91 -9.46 0.83
CA PRO A 59 8.51 -10.01 2.03
C PRO A 59 8.48 -8.98 3.17
N GLU A 60 8.30 -9.43 4.41
CA GLU A 60 8.33 -8.56 5.60
C GLU A 60 9.62 -7.75 5.71
N ALA A 61 10.74 -8.29 5.24
CA ALA A 61 12.03 -7.59 5.23
C ALA A 61 12.01 -6.29 4.40
N ASP A 62 11.11 -6.19 3.42
CA ASP A 62 10.93 -4.99 2.61
C ASP A 62 9.83 -4.07 3.15
N PHE A 63 8.99 -4.48 4.12
CA PHE A 63 7.99 -3.59 4.73
C PHE A 63 8.60 -2.34 5.35
N ALA A 64 9.82 -2.45 5.89
CA ALA A 64 10.55 -1.30 6.42
C ALA A 64 10.87 -0.24 5.36
N LYS A 65 10.84 -0.60 4.07
CA LYS A 65 11.04 0.30 2.91
C LYS A 65 9.73 0.69 2.23
N LEU A 66 8.60 0.25 2.75
CA LEU A 66 7.26 0.49 2.21
C LEU A 66 6.49 1.31 3.25
N GLN A 67 7.04 2.47 3.56
CA GLN A 67 6.50 3.35 4.59
C GLN A 67 5.50 4.34 4.01
N THR A 68 5.51 4.57 2.69
CA THR A 68 4.57 5.46 2.01
C THR A 68 3.87 4.78 0.83
N LEU A 69 2.75 5.35 0.39
CA LEU A 69 2.04 4.91 -0.81
C LEU A 69 2.93 5.07 -2.07
N GLY A 70 3.72 6.14 -2.16
CA GLY A 70 4.65 6.35 -3.27
C GLY A 70 5.72 5.26 -3.37
N GLU A 71 6.24 4.80 -2.22
CA GLU A 71 7.18 3.68 -2.16
C GLU A 71 6.53 2.37 -2.61
N LEU A 72 5.29 2.09 -2.16
CA LEU A 72 4.52 0.93 -2.61
C LEU A 72 4.29 0.93 -4.13
N VAL A 73 3.85 2.05 -4.69
CA VAL A 73 3.65 2.20 -6.14
C VAL A 73 4.97 1.96 -6.87
N THR A 74 6.06 2.59 -6.43
CA THR A 74 7.39 2.45 -7.05
C THR A 74 7.93 1.02 -6.95
N TYR A 75 7.64 0.33 -5.85
CA TYR A 75 8.05 -1.05 -5.64
C TYR A 75 7.24 -2.03 -6.51
N LEU A 76 5.93 -1.80 -6.66
CA LEU A 76 5.03 -2.72 -7.36
C LEU A 76 5.02 -2.51 -8.87
N GLU A 77 5.22 -1.28 -9.35
CA GLU A 77 5.22 -0.95 -10.77
C GLU A 77 6.12 -1.86 -11.64
N PRO A 78 7.42 -2.08 -11.33
CA PRO A 78 8.27 -2.98 -12.12
C PRO A 78 7.92 -4.46 -11.97
N ARG A 79 7.13 -4.84 -10.97
CA ARG A 79 6.71 -6.23 -10.70
C ARG A 79 5.41 -6.62 -11.42
N LEU A 80 4.70 -5.63 -11.97
CA LEU A 80 3.42 -5.77 -12.66
C LEU A 80 3.50 -5.54 -14.17
N THR A 81 4.72 -5.50 -14.71
CA THR A 81 5.02 -5.36 -16.14
C THR A 81 5.00 -6.70 -16.85
#